data_AF-A0A2V9VW24-F1
#
_entry.id   AF-A0A2V9VW24-F1
#
_cell.length_a   1.000
_cell.length_b   1.000
_cell.length_c   1.000
_cell.angle_alpha   90.00
_cell.angle_beta   90.00
_cell.angle_gamma   90.00
#
_symmetry.space_group_name_H-M   'P 1'
#
loop_
_entity.id
_entity.type
_entity.pdbx_description
1 polymer ?
#
loop_
_entity_poly.entity_id
_entity_poly.type
_entity_poly.pdbx_seq_one_letter_code
_entity_poly.pdbx_strand_id
1 'polypeptide(L)'
;MSDSTVIGLHHEEEHHPELLHHFSDPQQQKDSANLGMWIFLATEVMFFGGLFCAYLIYRGWYFEDFAAASTSIDALLGGTNTAVLICSSLTVVLAIWAAQTSRRGLLLTMLVLTMMFGVVFLGIKAKEYKDKFEEHHVPGASFSFDKET
;
A
#
# COMPACT_ATOMS: atom_id res chain seq x y z
N MET A 1 -42.60 -29.17 47.53
CA MET A 1 -41.48 -29.69 46.72
C MET A 1 -41.63 -29.11 45.33
N SER A 2 -41.09 -27.91 45.14
CA SER A 2 -41.16 -27.14 43.90
C SER A 2 -39.78 -26.51 43.75
N ASP A 3 -38.89 -27.17 43.03
CA ASP A 3 -37.88 -26.48 42.23
C ASP A 3 -37.06 -27.51 41.43
N SER A 4 -37.28 -27.60 40.12
CA SER A 4 -36.35 -28.31 39.25
C SER A 4 -36.42 -27.85 37.80
N THR A 5 -36.82 -26.59 37.56
CA THR A 5 -36.83 -26.02 36.20
C THR A 5 -35.99 -24.76 36.14
N VAL A 6 -34.78 -24.82 36.70
CA VAL A 6 -33.69 -23.99 36.21
C VAL A 6 -32.83 -24.92 35.37
N ILE A 7 -33.28 -25.16 34.14
CA ILE A 7 -32.43 -25.75 33.10
C ILE A 7 -31.29 -24.75 32.93
N GLY A 8 -30.15 -25.06 33.53
CA GLY A 8 -28.91 -24.35 33.30
C GLY A 8 -28.64 -24.39 31.81
N LEU A 9 -28.86 -23.26 31.14
CA LEU A 9 -28.22 -22.93 29.88
C LEU A 9 -26.72 -22.87 30.19
N HIS A 10 -26.09 -24.04 30.21
CA HIS A 10 -24.65 -24.14 30.05
C HIS A 10 -24.39 -23.63 28.64
N HIS A 11 -24.08 -22.34 28.55
CA HIS A 11 -23.37 -21.80 27.40
C HIS A 11 -22.09 -22.61 27.31
N GLU A 12 -22.05 -23.60 26.42
CA GLU A 12 -20.80 -24.18 25.97
C GLU A 12 -20.01 -23.03 25.36
N GLU A 13 -19.12 -22.43 26.16
CA GLU A 13 -18.10 -21.52 25.63
C GLU A 13 -17.22 -22.37 24.71
N GLU A 14 -17.54 -22.38 23.41
CA GLU A 14 -16.63 -22.84 22.38
C GLU A 14 -15.35 -22.00 22.50
N HIS A 15 -14.35 -22.55 23.20
CA HIS A 15 -13.02 -21.97 23.29
C HIS A 15 -12.37 -22.02 21.91
N HIS A 16 -12.63 -21.00 21.08
CA HIS A 16 -11.89 -20.75 19.87
C HIS A 16 -10.51 -20.20 20.24
N PRO A 17 -9.41 -20.94 20.05
CA PRO A 17 -8.07 -20.48 20.43
C PRO A 17 -7.60 -19.22 19.67
N GLU A 18 -8.32 -18.83 18.62
CA GLU A 18 -8.00 -17.72 17.73
C GLU A 18 -8.80 -16.44 18.05
N LEU A 19 -9.81 -16.54 18.93
CA LEU A 19 -10.62 -15.41 19.37
C LEU A 19 -9.87 -14.63 20.45
N LEU A 20 -9.60 -13.35 20.19
CA LEU A 20 -8.97 -12.49 21.20
C LEU A 20 -10.00 -12.11 22.27
N HIS A 21 -9.56 -12.09 23.54
CA HIS A 21 -10.41 -11.89 24.72
C HIS A 21 -11.18 -10.55 24.79
N HIS A 22 -10.84 -9.58 23.93
CA HIS A 22 -11.57 -8.31 23.83
C HIS A 22 -12.75 -8.35 22.84
N PHE A 23 -12.91 -9.45 22.08
CA PHE A 23 -14.02 -9.65 21.17
C PHE A 23 -15.01 -10.64 21.76
N SER A 24 -16.29 -10.34 21.57
CA SER A 24 -17.39 -11.20 22.02
C SER A 24 -17.56 -12.42 21.11
N ASP A 25 -17.20 -12.31 19.83
CA ASP A 25 -17.31 -13.39 18.85
C ASP A 25 -16.32 -13.24 17.67
N PRO A 26 -16.03 -14.32 16.91
CA PRO A 26 -15.09 -14.27 15.78
C PRO A 26 -15.53 -13.39 14.61
N GLN A 27 -16.83 -13.12 14.45
CA GLN A 27 -17.36 -12.26 13.40
C GLN A 27 -17.05 -10.79 13.73
N GLN A 28 -17.28 -10.38 14.98
CA GLN A 28 -16.93 -9.05 15.49
C GLN A 28 -15.42 -8.76 15.35
N GLN A 29 -14.56 -9.75 15.61
CA GLN A 29 -13.10 -9.62 15.41
C GLN A 29 -12.74 -9.31 13.95
N LYS A 30 -13.35 -10.02 12.98
CA LYS A 30 -13.13 -9.80 11.54
C LYS A 30 -13.66 -8.43 11.09
N ASP A 31 -14.85 -8.06 11.55
CA ASP A 31 -15.47 -6.78 11.18
C ASP A 31 -14.67 -5.59 11.71
N SER A 32 -14.13 -5.71 12.92
CA SER A 32 -13.23 -4.70 13.51
C SER A 32 -11.93 -4.56 12.71
N ALA A 33 -11.32 -5.67 12.28
CA ALA A 33 -10.11 -5.65 11.44
C ALA A 33 -10.39 -5.01 10.06
N ASN A 34 -11.51 -5.36 9.42
CA ASN A 34 -11.91 -4.78 8.14
C ASN A 34 -12.15 -3.27 8.26
N LEU A 35 -12.86 -2.83 9.30
CA LEU A 35 -13.09 -1.41 9.59
C LEU A 35 -11.76 -0.67 9.78
N GLY A 36 -10.84 -1.25 10.57
CA GLY A 36 -9.51 -0.69 10.78
C GLY A 36 -8.75 -0.49 9.47
N MET A 37 -8.77 -1.48 8.57
CA MET A 37 -8.14 -1.36 7.26
C MET A 37 -8.79 -0.30 6.38
N TRP A 38 -10.12 -0.16 6.39
CA TRP A 38 -10.82 0.91 5.65
C TRP A 38 -10.46 2.30 6.14
N ILE A 39 -10.41 2.51 7.47
CA ILE A 39 -9.99 3.80 8.04
C ILE A 39 -8.54 4.11 7.65
N PHE A 40 -7.65 3.13 7.78
CA PHE A 40 -6.24 3.28 7.38
C PHE A 40 -6.13 3.71 5.90
N LEU A 41 -6.81 3.00 4.99
CA LEU A 41 -6.81 3.34 3.56
C LEU A 41 -7.40 4.74 3.31
N ALA A 42 -8.46 5.13 4.01
CA ALA A 42 -9.03 6.47 3.90
C ALA A 42 -8.03 7.56 4.32
N THR A 43 -7.27 7.33 5.39
CA THR A 43 -6.24 8.28 5.83
C THR A 43 -5.10 8.43 4.83
N GLU A 44 -4.66 7.33 4.20
CA GLU A 44 -3.66 7.37 3.13
C GLU A 44 -4.17 8.13 1.90
N VAL A 45 -5.43 7.92 1.50
CA VAL A 45 -6.06 8.67 0.40
C VAL A 45 -6.11 10.16 0.71
N MET A 46 -6.43 10.56 1.95
CA MET A 46 -6.41 11.96 2.36
C MET A 46 -4.99 12.54 2.37
N PHE A 47 -3.99 11.78 2.82
CA PHE A 47 -2.58 12.18 2.82
C PHE A 47 -2.09 12.45 1.40
N PHE A 48 -2.24 11.50 0.47
CA PHE A 48 -1.87 11.71 -0.93
C PHE A 48 -2.74 12.77 -1.62
N GLY A 49 -4.02 12.90 -1.24
CA GLY A 49 -4.90 13.96 -1.71
C GLY A 49 -4.38 15.36 -1.39
N GLY A 50 -3.85 15.56 -0.18
CA GLY A 50 -3.16 16.81 0.21
C GLY A 50 -1.91 17.07 -0.64
N LEU A 51 -1.09 16.05 -0.89
CA LEU A 51 0.10 16.15 -1.75
C LEU A 51 -0.27 16.52 -3.20
N PHE A 52 -1.31 15.90 -3.77
CA PHE A 52 -1.81 16.25 -5.11
C PHE A 52 -2.39 17.66 -5.17
N CYS A 53 -3.13 18.10 -4.13
CA CYS A 53 -3.64 19.47 -4.04
C CYS A 53 -2.50 20.49 -4.06
N ALA A 54 -1.47 20.27 -3.25
CA ALA A 54 -0.26 21.09 -3.26
C ALA A 54 0.40 21.10 -4.65
N TYR A 55 0.61 19.93 -5.26
CA TYR A 55 1.16 19.82 -6.61
C TYR A 55 0.37 20.65 -7.64
N LEU A 56 -0.96 20.58 -7.62
CA LEU A 56 -1.81 21.31 -8.57
C LEU A 56 -1.74 22.83 -8.37
N ILE A 57 -1.72 23.29 -7.11
CA ILE A 57 -1.56 24.73 -6.80
C ILE A 57 -0.22 25.24 -7.33
N TYR A 58 0.88 24.56 -7.01
CA TYR A 58 2.23 24.96 -7.46
C TYR A 58 2.37 24.88 -8.98
N ARG A 59 1.80 23.85 -9.62
CA ARG A 59 1.78 23.75 -11.08
C ARG A 59 1.03 24.90 -11.74
N GLY A 60 -0.03 25.41 -11.10
CA GLY A 60 -0.78 26.58 -11.56
C GLY A 60 0.01 27.89 -11.42
N TRP A 61 0.75 28.06 -10.31
CA TRP A 61 1.56 29.27 -10.07
C TRP A 61 2.85 29.32 -10.89
N TYR A 62 3.50 28.19 -11.14
CA TYR A 62 4.82 28.09 -11.80
C TYR A 62 4.74 27.26 -13.08
N PHE A 63 3.78 27.56 -13.95
CA PHE A 63 3.47 26.73 -15.11
C PHE A 63 4.67 26.48 -16.04
N GLU A 64 5.44 27.52 -16.38
CA GLU A 64 6.58 27.39 -17.30
C GLU A 64 7.71 26.52 -16.72
N ASP A 65 8.00 26.66 -15.43
CA ASP A 65 9.04 25.86 -14.76
C ASP A 65 8.63 24.40 -14.64
N PHE A 66 7.35 24.12 -14.37
CA PHE A 66 6.81 22.76 -14.38
C PHE A 66 6.79 22.14 -15.78
N ALA A 67 6.57 22.94 -16.82
CA ALA A 67 6.64 22.47 -18.21
C ALA A 67 8.08 22.10 -18.60
N ALA A 68 9.07 22.94 -18.26
CA ALA A 68 10.47 22.66 -18.48
C ALA A 68 10.98 21.45 -17.66
N ALA A 69 10.56 21.31 -16.41
CA ALA A 69 10.92 20.15 -15.59
C ALA A 69 10.26 18.84 -16.07
N SER A 70 9.15 18.90 -16.81
CA SER A 70 8.48 17.70 -17.31
C SER A 70 9.25 16.99 -18.42
N THR A 71 10.10 17.71 -19.17
CA THR A 71 10.90 17.14 -20.26
C THR A 71 12.16 16.44 -19.76
N SER A 72 12.61 16.72 -18.54
CA SER A 72 13.77 16.06 -17.92
C SER A 72 13.43 14.72 -17.26
N ILE A 73 12.16 14.31 -17.26
CA ILE A 73 11.71 13.05 -16.67
C ILE A 73 11.77 11.92 -17.71
N ASP A 74 12.51 10.86 -17.40
CA ASP A 74 12.53 9.64 -18.24
C ASP A 74 11.20 8.87 -18.15
N ALA A 75 10.37 9.04 -19.18
CA ALA A 75 9.07 8.39 -19.28
C ALA A 75 9.17 6.85 -19.43
N LEU A 76 10.25 6.31 -20.00
CA LEU A 76 10.43 4.86 -20.17
C LEU A 76 10.77 4.20 -18.84
N LEU A 77 11.63 4.80 -18.04
CA LEU A 77 11.92 4.33 -16.68
C LEU A 77 10.68 4.42 -15.79
N GLY A 78 9.95 5.54 -15.86
CA GLY A 78 8.68 5.70 -15.15
C GLY A 78 7.61 4.67 -15.55
N GLY A 79 7.46 4.45 -16.86
CA GLY A 79 6.52 3.46 -17.42
C GLY A 79 6.88 2.03 -17.05
N THR A 80 8.16 1.66 -17.13
CA THR A 80 8.66 0.33 -16.71
C THR A 80 8.37 0.08 -15.24
N ASN A 81 8.66 1.05 -14.38
CA ASN A 81 8.40 0.93 -12.95
C ASN A 81 6.90 0.80 -12.63
N THR A 82 6.05 1.48 -13.41
CA THR A 82 4.59 1.34 -13.31
C THR A 82 4.14 -0.06 -13.72
N ALA A 83 4.68 -0.61 -14.81
CA ALA A 83 4.40 -1.98 -15.23
C ALA A 83 4.79 -3.00 -14.16
N VAL A 84 5.97 -2.83 -13.52
CA VAL A 84 6.41 -3.67 -12.39
C VAL A 84 5.39 -3.64 -11.24
N LEU A 85 4.91 -2.45 -10.85
CA LEU A 85 3.91 -2.33 -9.77
C LEU A 85 2.56 -2.95 -10.13
N ILE A 86 2.11 -2.83 -11.38
CA ILE A 86 0.86 -3.48 -11.85
C ILE A 86 1.02 -5.01 -11.83
N CYS A 87 2.16 -5.53 -12.29
CA CYS A 87 2.45 -6.97 -12.18
C CYS A 87 2.50 -7.41 -10.71
N SER A 88 3.05 -6.58 -9.82
CA SER A 88 3.09 -6.86 -8.38
C SER A 88 1.71 -6.86 -7.72
N SER A 89 0.76 -6.04 -8.17
CA SER A 89 -0.60 -6.06 -7.63
C SER A 89 -1.33 -7.34 -8.07
N LEU A 90 -1.10 -7.79 -9.30
CA LEU A 90 -1.62 -9.07 -9.80
C LEU A 90 -1.13 -10.25 -8.96
N THR A 91 0.14 -10.29 -8.56
CA THR A 91 0.66 -11.38 -7.71
C THR A 91 -0.02 -11.42 -6.34
N VAL A 92 -0.37 -10.28 -5.74
CA VAL A 92 -1.13 -10.24 -4.47
C VAL A 92 -2.54 -10.81 -4.66
N VAL A 93 -3.23 -10.44 -5.75
CA VAL A 93 -4.58 -10.98 -6.05
C VAL A 93 -4.52 -12.51 -6.22
N LEU A 94 -3.52 -13.01 -6.95
CA LEU A 94 -3.29 -14.46 -7.11
C LEU A 94 -2.93 -15.14 -5.78
N ALA A 95 -2.22 -14.46 -4.88
CA ALA A 95 -1.94 -14.96 -3.53
C ALA A 95 -3.23 -15.10 -2.71
N ILE A 96 -4.12 -14.11 -2.75
CA ILE A 96 -5.43 -14.17 -2.07
C ILE A 96 -6.26 -15.33 -2.63
N TRP A 97 -6.30 -15.51 -3.95
CA TRP A 97 -6.99 -16.65 -4.57
C TRP A 97 -6.38 -18.00 -4.14
N ALA A 98 -5.05 -18.09 -4.05
CA ALA A 98 -4.36 -19.28 -3.57
C ALA A 98 -4.70 -19.57 -2.10
N ALA A 99 -4.83 -18.53 -1.26
CA ALA A 99 -5.26 -18.68 0.13
C ALA A 99 -6.71 -19.21 0.22
N GLN A 100 -7.63 -18.67 -0.57
CA GLN A 100 -9.03 -19.12 -0.61
C GLN A 100 -9.17 -20.57 -1.11
N THR A 101 -8.30 -21.00 -2.02
CA THR A 101 -8.28 -22.38 -2.56
C THR A 101 -7.37 -23.33 -1.78
N SER A 102 -6.87 -22.91 -0.61
CA SER A 102 -5.97 -23.70 0.26
C SER A 102 -4.68 -24.18 -0.41
N ARG A 103 -4.20 -23.47 -1.45
CA ARG A 103 -2.98 -23.78 -2.20
C ARG A 103 -1.77 -23.09 -1.58
N ARG A 104 -1.30 -23.60 -0.44
CA ARG A 104 -0.19 -22.99 0.35
C ARG A 104 1.08 -22.73 -0.46
N GLY A 105 1.50 -23.67 -1.32
CA GLY A 105 2.69 -23.49 -2.15
C GLY A 105 2.58 -22.29 -3.10
N LEU A 106 1.43 -22.15 -3.76
CA LEU A 106 1.16 -21.02 -4.65
C LEU A 106 1.07 -19.69 -3.89
N LEU A 107 0.42 -19.68 -2.72
CA LEU A 107 0.33 -18.51 -1.83
C LEU A 107 1.73 -17.97 -1.49
N LEU A 108 2.63 -18.84 -1.02
CA LEU A 108 3.99 -18.45 -0.65
C LEU A 108 4.79 -17.95 -1.86
N THR A 109 4.73 -18.66 -2.99
CA THR A 109 5.42 -18.24 -4.22
C THR A 109 4.95 -16.86 -4.68
N MET A 110 3.64 -16.61 -4.71
CA MET A 110 3.10 -15.31 -5.14
C MET A 110 3.48 -14.17 -4.18
N LEU A 111 3.55 -14.43 -2.87
CA LEU A 111 4.00 -13.43 -1.90
C LEU A 111 5.50 -13.11 -2.06
N VAL A 112 6.34 -14.13 -2.30
CA VAL A 112 7.77 -13.94 -2.59
C VAL A 112 7.97 -13.14 -3.87
N LEU A 113 7.23 -13.45 -4.95
CA LEU A 113 7.26 -12.68 -6.19
C LEU A 113 6.88 -11.21 -5.95
N THR A 114 5.84 -10.95 -5.16
CA THR A 114 5.41 -9.60 -4.78
C THR A 114 6.54 -8.83 -4.09
N MET A 115 7.19 -9.46 -3.10
CA MET A 115 8.33 -8.84 -2.40
C MET A 115 9.49 -8.55 -3.35
N MET A 116 9.81 -9.46 -4.28
CA MET A 116 10.85 -9.23 -5.28
C MET A 116 10.52 -8.05 -6.20
N PHE A 117 9.28 -7.92 -6.67
CA PHE A 117 8.87 -6.75 -7.45
C PHE A 117 8.99 -5.44 -6.65
N GLY A 118 8.69 -5.46 -5.35
CA GLY A 118 8.92 -4.32 -4.46
C GLY A 118 10.40 -3.92 -4.35
N VAL A 119 11.30 -4.90 -4.27
CA VAL A 119 12.76 -4.65 -4.27
C VAL A 119 13.24 -4.08 -5.61
N VAL A 120 12.74 -4.61 -6.74
CA VAL A 120 13.04 -4.10 -8.08
C VAL A 120 12.58 -2.64 -8.21
N PHE A 121 11.35 -2.34 -7.80
CA PHE A 121 10.82 -0.97 -7.77
C PHE A 121 11.72 -0.03 -6.96
N LEU A 122 12.12 -0.44 -5.76
CA LEU A 122 12.98 0.37 -4.89
C LEU A 122 14.37 0.57 -5.50
N GLY A 123 14.94 -0.46 -6.15
CA GLY A 123 16.22 -0.37 -6.83
C GLY A 123 16.22 0.60 -8.01
N ILE A 124 15.18 0.56 -8.85
CA ILE A 124 14.99 1.51 -9.97
C ILE A 124 14.92 2.93 -9.41
N LYS A 125 14.11 3.15 -8.37
CA LYS A 125 13.96 4.46 -7.75
C LYS A 125 15.25 4.94 -7.08
N ALA A 126 15.98 4.08 -6.40
CA ALA A 126 17.25 4.43 -5.77
C ALA A 126 18.29 4.92 -6.80
N LYS A 127 18.39 4.24 -7.95
CA LYS A 127 19.26 4.66 -9.05
C LYS A 127 18.85 6.02 -9.62
N GLU A 128 17.56 6.19 -9.93
CA GLU A 128 17.03 7.47 -10.45
C GLU A 128 17.26 8.63 -9.47
N TYR A 129 17.10 8.37 -8.17
CA TYR A 129 17.28 9.39 -7.15
C TYR A 129 18.76 9.73 -6.93
N LYS A 130 19.65 8.73 -7.02
CA LYS A 130 21.10 8.95 -6.98
C LYS A 130 21.53 9.87 -8.12
N ASP A 131 21.08 9.59 -9.35
CA ASP A 131 21.40 10.43 -10.52
C ASP A 131 20.91 11.88 -10.31
N LYS A 132 19.70 12.07 -9.78
CA LYS A 132 19.15 13.41 -9.45
C LYS A 132 19.90 14.14 -8.32
N PHE A 133 20.50 13.40 -7.39
CA PHE A 133 21.36 13.97 -6.36
C PHE A 133 22.70 14.44 -6.92
N GLU A 134 23.27 13.68 -7.85
CA GLU A 134 24.52 14.04 -8.54
C GLU A 134 24.33 15.23 -9.49
N GLU A 135 23.17 15.32 -10.16
CA GLU A 135 22.77 16.45 -11.02
C GLU A 135 22.25 17.68 -10.25
N HIS A 136 22.25 17.66 -8.91
CA HIS A 136 21.78 18.77 -8.07
C HIS A 136 20.30 19.18 -8.28
N HIS A 137 19.45 18.29 -8.79
CA HIS A 137 18.01 18.51 -8.95
C HIS A 137 17.20 18.36 -7.65
N VAL A 138 17.87 18.31 -6.49
CA VAL A 138 17.25 18.18 -5.17
C VAL A 138 17.03 19.54 -4.51
N PRO A 139 15.92 19.74 -3.78
CA PRO A 139 15.65 20.99 -3.09
C PRO A 139 16.73 21.25 -2.02
N GLY A 140 17.53 22.30 -2.22
CA GLY A 140 18.63 22.66 -1.34
C GLY A 140 19.48 23.80 -1.89
N ALA A 141 20.45 24.27 -1.09
CA ALA A 141 21.32 25.40 -1.46
C ALA A 141 22.19 25.15 -2.70
N SER A 142 22.36 23.89 -3.10
CA SER A 142 23.11 23.50 -4.30
C SER A 142 22.22 23.31 -5.53
N PHE A 143 20.93 23.64 -5.47
CA PHE A 143 20.01 23.41 -6.60
C PHE A 143 20.52 24.10 -7.87
N SER A 144 20.69 23.32 -8.93
CA SER A 144 21.06 23.80 -10.25
C SER A 144 20.11 23.20 -11.28
N PHE A 145 19.63 24.04 -12.20
CA PHE A 145 18.80 23.61 -13.32
C PHE A 145 19.27 24.41 -14.54
N ASP A 146 20.09 23.79 -15.37
CA ASP A 146 20.49 24.37 -16.65
C ASP A 146 19.36 24.18 -17.65
N LYS A 147 18.66 25.28 -17.96
CA LYS A 147 17.79 25.35 -19.14
C LYS A 147 18.68 25.25 -20.37
N GLU A 148 18.88 24.06 -20.94
CA GLU A 148 19.33 23.99 -22.33
C GLU A 148 18.26 24.67 -23.20
N THR A 149 18.66 25.78 -23.82
CA THR A 149 17.85 26.66 -24.68
C THR A 149 17.39 25.96 -25.94
#